data_AF-A0A1E7N1Y2-F1
#
_entry.id   AF-A0A1E7N1Y2-F1
#
_cell.length_a   1.000
_cell.length_b   1.000
_cell.length_c   1.000
_cell.angle_alpha   90.00
_cell.angle_beta   90.00
_cell.angle_gamma   90.00
#
_symmetry.space_group_name_H-M   'P 1'
#
loop_
_entity.id
_entity.type
_entity.pdbx_description
1 polymer ?
#
loop_
_entity_poly.entity_id
_entity_poly.type
_entity_poly.pdbx_seq_one_letter_code
_entity_poly.pdbx_strand_id
1 'polypeptide(L)'
;MPGGGAPGNAAAELEAASAPSTGAAGSTGAAAPTPTGSPTPSSTRTALPLSPVRQVAPGEKILVTDDTRIWFTANQRCDESRESDGSWHTSFGCRDVRSDNLEHDKPSVYAQTSGNRDRSVVASFYLGPTPSRIVAFFDGKPTVATIVTTAGMKGWTGYYVVLPPMPTGDPSAHRRPAGPAIGVYDAEGKLLAENPGTASDGSDERAPQRL
;
A
#
# COMPACT_ATOMS: atom_id res chain seq x y z
N MET A 1 6.55 54.03 27.80
CA MET A 1 7.15 54.01 29.16
C MET A 1 7.49 52.56 29.48
N PRO A 2 8.72 52.27 29.94
CA PRO A 2 9.43 51.01 29.72
C PRO A 2 9.43 50.08 30.94
N GLY A 3 9.93 48.86 30.73
CA GLY A 3 10.40 47.91 31.75
C GLY A 3 10.42 46.52 31.10
N GLY A 4 11.54 45.93 30.67
CA GLY A 4 12.87 45.88 31.31
C GLY A 4 12.81 44.79 32.39
N GLY A 5 13.61 43.73 32.42
CA GLY A 5 14.69 43.22 31.59
C GLY A 5 15.04 41.80 32.07
N ALA A 6 15.80 41.04 31.29
CA ALA A 6 16.75 40.06 31.84
C ALA A 6 17.93 40.85 32.45
N PRO A 7 18.76 40.35 33.40
CA PRO A 7 19.40 39.02 33.35
C PRO A 7 19.78 38.36 34.71
N GLY A 8 20.38 37.17 34.64
CA GLY A 8 21.69 36.97 35.29
C GLY A 8 21.79 36.11 36.56
N ASN A 9 22.72 35.15 36.46
CA ASN A 9 23.60 34.56 37.47
C ASN A 9 23.03 33.48 38.41
N ALA A 10 23.48 32.21 38.33
CA ALA A 10 24.83 31.64 38.48
C ALA A 10 25.25 31.45 39.96
N ALA A 11 25.39 30.18 40.33
CA ALA A 11 26.35 29.62 41.29
C ALA A 11 26.68 28.21 40.74
N ALA A 12 27.87 27.95 40.19
CA ALA A 12 29.15 27.71 40.87
C ALA A 12 29.03 26.48 41.81
N GLU A 13 29.90 25.48 41.84
CA GLU A 13 31.25 25.28 41.32
C GLU A 13 31.62 23.81 41.64
N LEU A 14 32.48 23.16 40.84
CA LEU A 14 33.64 22.37 41.30
C LEU A 14 34.35 21.74 40.09
N GLU A 15 35.41 22.44 39.69
CA GLU A 15 36.75 21.98 39.27
C GLU A 15 37.17 20.57 39.77
N ALA A 16 38.12 19.82 39.20
CA ALA A 16 39.26 20.06 38.31
C ALA A 16 39.63 18.69 37.64
N ALA A 17 39.98 18.61 36.35
CA ALA A 17 41.32 18.79 35.76
C ALA A 17 42.24 17.54 35.71
N SER A 18 42.59 17.19 34.46
CA SER A 18 43.91 16.81 33.95
C SER A 18 44.41 15.35 33.97
N ALA A 19 44.83 14.96 32.75
CA ALA A 19 45.60 13.79 32.27
C ALA A 19 47.03 13.72 32.89
N PRO A 20 48.01 12.83 32.53
CA PRO A 20 48.17 12.05 31.28
C PRO A 20 48.81 10.63 31.41
N SER A 21 49.11 10.04 30.23
CA SER A 21 50.35 9.30 29.89
C SER A 21 50.24 7.84 29.43
N THR A 22 50.83 7.65 28.25
CA THR A 22 51.29 6.46 27.54
C THR A 22 52.30 5.61 28.32
N GLY A 23 52.31 4.29 28.06
CA GLY A 23 53.41 3.40 28.46
C GLY A 23 53.10 1.92 28.22
N ALA A 24 53.99 1.23 27.51
CA ALA A 24 53.78 -0.05 26.85
C ALA A 24 54.22 -1.31 27.67
N ALA A 25 53.88 -2.47 27.09
CA ALA A 25 54.61 -3.74 27.04
C ALA A 25 54.11 -4.93 27.90
N GLY A 26 53.92 -6.08 27.22
CA GLY A 26 54.41 -7.37 27.71
C GLY A 26 53.41 -8.52 27.92
N SER A 27 53.19 -9.31 26.87
CA SER A 27 53.17 -10.80 26.84
C SER A 27 52.29 -11.61 27.81
N THR A 28 51.27 -12.32 27.30
CA THR A 28 51.23 -13.79 27.08
C THR A 28 49.80 -14.34 26.92
N GLY A 29 49.58 -15.10 25.83
CA GLY A 29 48.72 -16.29 25.76
C GLY A 29 47.22 -16.23 26.12
N ALA A 30 46.37 -16.15 25.11
CA ALA A 30 45.22 -17.06 24.91
C ALA A 30 44.54 -16.73 23.57
N ALA A 31 44.50 -17.69 22.64
CA ALA A 31 43.77 -17.55 21.40
C ALA A 31 42.26 -17.43 21.70
N ALA A 32 41.69 -16.26 21.43
CA ALA A 32 40.24 -16.09 21.41
C ALA A 32 39.68 -16.79 20.16
N PRO A 33 38.64 -17.64 20.28
CA PRO A 33 38.00 -18.21 19.11
C PRO A 33 37.39 -17.08 18.28
N THR A 34 37.79 -17.01 17.02
CA THR A 34 37.18 -16.14 16.01
C THR A 34 35.69 -16.46 15.96
N PRO A 35 34.77 -15.49 16.09
CA PRO A 35 33.36 -15.78 15.90
C PRO A 35 33.18 -16.18 14.43
N THR A 36 32.94 -17.48 14.21
CA THR A 36 32.42 -17.98 12.94
C THR A 36 31.09 -17.28 12.71
N GLY A 37 31.12 -16.23 11.90
CA GLY A 37 29.91 -15.57 11.43
C GLY A 37 29.06 -16.62 10.72
N SER A 38 28.00 -17.07 11.37
CA SER A 38 26.93 -17.80 10.70
C SER A 38 26.46 -16.93 9.55
N PRO A 39 26.46 -17.41 8.30
CA PRO A 39 25.78 -16.72 7.23
C PRO A 39 24.30 -16.69 7.60
N THR A 40 23.81 -15.53 8.03
CA THR A 40 22.38 -15.29 8.13
C THR A 40 21.80 -15.62 6.75
N PRO A 41 20.83 -16.54 6.62
CA PRO A 41 20.22 -16.80 5.34
C PRO A 41 19.56 -15.49 4.89
N SER A 42 20.18 -14.80 3.93
CA SER A 42 19.51 -13.77 3.15
C SER A 42 18.39 -14.49 2.41
N SER A 43 17.20 -14.52 3.00
CA SER A 43 15.98 -14.84 2.28
C SER A 43 15.88 -13.81 1.18
N THR A 44 16.37 -14.13 -0.01
CA THR A 44 16.22 -13.28 -1.19
C THR A 44 14.76 -13.44 -1.59
N ARG A 45 13.88 -12.76 -0.86
CA ARG A 45 12.47 -12.66 -1.23
C ARG A 45 12.51 -12.00 -2.60
N THR A 46 12.04 -12.72 -3.61
CA THR A 46 11.99 -12.17 -4.97
C THR A 46 11.11 -10.93 -4.90
N ALA A 47 11.72 -9.76 -5.13
CA ALA A 47 11.01 -8.50 -5.05
C ALA A 47 9.88 -8.48 -6.09
N LEU A 48 8.68 -8.12 -5.68
CA LEU A 48 7.56 -7.98 -6.61
C LEU A 48 7.86 -6.87 -7.65
N PRO A 49 7.45 -7.05 -8.91
CA PRO A 49 7.66 -6.04 -9.94
C PRO A 49 6.89 -4.76 -9.61
N LEU A 50 7.31 -3.66 -10.24
CA LEU A 50 6.57 -2.39 -10.18
C LEU A 50 5.18 -2.54 -10.82
N SER A 51 4.22 -1.76 -10.35
CA SER A 51 2.92 -1.69 -11.00
C SER A 51 3.06 -1.04 -12.38
N PRO A 52 2.54 -1.67 -13.45
CA PRO A 52 2.49 -1.02 -14.74
C PRO A 52 1.59 0.23 -14.65
N VAL A 53 2.01 1.31 -15.31
CA VAL A 53 1.25 2.56 -15.37
C VAL A 53 0.60 2.69 -16.73
N ARG A 54 -0.73 2.85 -16.75
CA ARG A 54 -1.52 3.10 -17.94
C ARG A 54 -2.02 4.54 -17.90
N GLN A 55 -1.47 5.37 -18.78
CA GLN A 55 -1.95 6.73 -18.99
C GLN A 55 -3.09 6.74 -20.00
N VAL A 56 -4.21 7.39 -19.66
CA VAL A 56 -5.41 7.48 -20.52
C VAL A 56 -5.96 8.90 -20.55
N ALA A 57 -6.73 9.23 -21.57
CA ALA A 57 -7.46 10.50 -21.60
C ALA A 57 -8.56 10.53 -20.50
N PRO A 58 -8.92 11.71 -19.96
CA PRO A 58 -9.99 11.79 -18.98
C PRO A 58 -11.31 11.28 -19.59
N GLY A 59 -11.99 10.37 -18.90
CA GLY A 59 -13.23 9.74 -19.38
C GLY A 59 -13.03 8.61 -20.39
N GLU A 60 -11.79 8.29 -20.77
CA GLU A 60 -11.52 7.15 -21.67
C GLU A 60 -11.89 5.83 -20.99
N LYS A 61 -12.77 5.06 -21.63
CA LYS A 61 -13.21 3.76 -21.15
C LYS A 61 -12.14 2.70 -21.39
N ILE A 62 -11.69 2.09 -20.31
CA ILE A 62 -10.79 0.95 -20.27
C ILE A 62 -11.63 -0.31 -20.17
N LEU A 63 -11.54 -1.19 -21.17
CA LEU A 63 -12.05 -2.56 -21.07
C LEU A 63 -11.05 -3.37 -20.22
N VAL A 64 -11.46 -3.74 -19.01
CA VAL A 64 -10.64 -4.52 -18.06
C VAL A 64 -10.83 -6.02 -18.31
N THR A 65 -12.07 -6.40 -18.59
CA THR A 65 -12.52 -7.73 -19.01
C THR A 65 -13.61 -7.56 -20.06
N ASP A 66 -14.05 -8.64 -20.71
CA ASP A 66 -15.09 -8.56 -21.77
C ASP A 66 -16.43 -7.95 -21.28
N ASP A 67 -16.63 -7.97 -19.97
CA ASP A 67 -17.85 -7.59 -19.26
C ASP A 67 -17.65 -6.47 -18.24
N THR A 68 -16.44 -5.93 -18.08
CA THR A 68 -16.18 -4.82 -17.13
C THR A 68 -15.42 -3.69 -17.81
N ARG A 69 -15.98 -2.49 -17.71
CA ARG A 69 -15.33 -1.24 -18.12
C ARG A 69 -15.15 -0.33 -16.94
N ILE A 70 -14.03 0.38 -16.93
CA ILE A 70 -13.76 1.43 -15.97
C ILE A 70 -13.28 2.67 -16.70
N TRP A 71 -13.48 3.84 -16.11
CA TRP A 71 -12.85 5.06 -16.57
C TRP A 71 -12.65 5.99 -15.40
N PHE A 72 -11.80 6.98 -15.62
CA PHE A 72 -11.46 7.95 -14.61
C PHE A 72 -11.48 9.36 -15.18
N THR A 73 -11.92 10.31 -14.38
CA THR A 73 -11.83 11.74 -14.66
C THR A 73 -10.82 12.38 -13.71
N ALA A 74 -10.75 13.71 -13.64
CA ALA A 74 -9.89 14.40 -12.68
C ALA A 74 -10.31 14.16 -11.21
N ASN A 75 -11.57 13.80 -10.95
CA ASN A 75 -12.15 13.68 -9.61
C ASN A 75 -13.03 12.44 -9.42
N GLN A 76 -13.23 11.59 -10.42
CA GLN A 76 -14.11 10.43 -10.28
C GLN A 76 -13.48 9.17 -10.84
N ARG A 77 -13.79 8.05 -10.19
CA ARG A 77 -13.68 6.70 -10.77
C ARG A 77 -15.08 6.26 -11.13
N CYS A 78 -15.26 5.66 -12.29
CA CYS A 78 -16.53 5.10 -12.72
C CYS A 78 -16.35 3.70 -13.29
N ASP A 79 -17.46 2.95 -13.33
CA ASP A 79 -17.52 1.60 -13.87
C ASP A 79 -18.88 1.26 -14.48
N GLU A 80 -18.82 0.33 -15.43
CA GLU A 80 -19.97 -0.32 -16.03
C GLU A 80 -19.68 -1.83 -16.15
N SER A 81 -20.72 -2.64 -16.00
CA SER A 81 -20.71 -4.05 -16.32
C SER A 81 -21.63 -4.36 -17.49
N ARG A 82 -21.32 -5.45 -18.18
CA ARG A 82 -22.15 -5.95 -19.27
C ARG A 82 -23.12 -7.00 -18.74
N GLU A 83 -24.41 -6.84 -19.04
CA GLU A 83 -25.43 -7.83 -18.75
C GLU A 83 -25.41 -9.00 -19.73
N SER A 84 -26.14 -10.06 -19.37
CA SER A 84 -26.35 -11.24 -20.22
C SER A 84 -27.03 -10.93 -21.57
N ASP A 85 -27.84 -9.87 -21.64
CA ASP A 85 -28.46 -9.38 -22.89
C ASP A 85 -27.48 -8.56 -23.76
N GLY A 86 -26.25 -8.37 -23.28
CA GLY A 86 -25.18 -7.65 -23.95
C GLY A 86 -25.21 -6.13 -23.73
N SER A 87 -26.19 -5.59 -23.00
CA SER A 87 -26.27 -4.17 -22.65
C SER A 87 -25.24 -3.79 -21.57
N TRP A 88 -24.82 -2.52 -21.58
CA TRP A 88 -23.95 -1.97 -20.55
C TRP A 88 -24.80 -1.24 -19.51
N HIS A 89 -24.57 -1.54 -18.25
CA HIS A 89 -25.20 -0.85 -17.13
C HIS A 89 -24.13 -0.40 -16.14
N THR A 90 -24.49 0.62 -15.38
CA THR A 90 -23.67 1.15 -14.30
C THR A 90 -23.68 0.17 -13.13
N SER A 91 -22.54 -0.44 -12.77
CA SER A 91 -22.49 -1.40 -11.66
C SER A 91 -22.53 -0.66 -10.32
N PHE A 92 -21.51 0.16 -10.05
CA PHE A 92 -21.43 1.03 -8.87
C PHE A 92 -21.47 2.51 -9.23
N GLY A 93 -21.23 2.83 -10.51
CA GLY A 93 -21.27 4.19 -11.03
C GLY A 93 -20.08 5.02 -10.67
N CYS A 94 -20.26 6.33 -10.78
CA CYS A 94 -19.18 7.27 -10.56
C CYS A 94 -19.06 7.60 -9.08
N ARG A 95 -17.91 7.26 -8.50
CA ARG A 95 -17.52 7.63 -7.14
C ARG A 95 -16.62 8.86 -7.18
N ASP A 96 -17.04 9.93 -6.52
CA ASP A 96 -16.24 11.14 -6.34
C ASP A 96 -15.14 10.89 -5.32
N VAL A 97 -13.90 11.09 -5.72
CA VAL A 97 -12.71 10.92 -4.88
C VAL A 97 -12.53 12.06 -3.89
N ARG A 98 -13.32 13.13 -3.99
CA ARG A 98 -13.35 14.29 -3.07
C ARG A 98 -14.49 14.23 -2.07
N SER A 99 -15.29 13.17 -2.08
CA SER A 99 -16.39 13.01 -1.14
C SER A 99 -15.88 13.09 0.29
N ASP A 100 -16.65 13.73 1.16
CA ASP A 100 -16.39 13.92 2.59
C ASP A 100 -16.42 12.60 3.40
N ASN A 101 -17.10 11.58 2.88
CA ASN A 101 -17.11 10.21 3.41
C ASN A 101 -15.81 9.42 3.15
N LEU A 102 -14.81 10.04 2.55
CA LEU A 102 -13.51 9.44 2.31
C LEU A 102 -12.50 9.97 3.32
N GLU A 103 -11.47 9.17 3.56
CA GLU A 103 -10.37 9.54 4.41
C GLU A 103 -9.36 10.33 3.58
N HIS A 104 -9.18 11.60 3.95
CA HIS A 104 -8.27 12.54 3.30
C HIS A 104 -7.10 12.93 4.20
N ASP A 105 -7.16 12.58 5.50
CA ASP A 105 -6.14 12.97 6.47
C ASP A 105 -4.84 12.17 6.33
N LYS A 106 -4.93 10.98 5.74
CA LYS A 106 -3.82 10.05 5.55
C LYS A 106 -3.99 9.26 4.25
N PRO A 107 -2.89 8.69 3.73
CA PRO A 107 -2.95 7.77 2.60
C PRO A 107 -3.98 6.66 2.82
N SER A 108 -4.89 6.50 1.87
CA SER A 108 -6.03 5.59 1.98
C SER A 108 -6.32 4.90 0.66
N VAL A 109 -6.53 3.58 0.69
CA VAL A 109 -6.85 2.79 -0.49
C VAL A 109 -8.26 2.21 -0.36
N TYR A 110 -9.02 2.33 -1.44
CA TYR A 110 -10.36 1.78 -1.54
C TYR A 110 -10.32 0.60 -2.48
N ALA A 111 -11.16 -0.40 -2.24
CA ALA A 111 -11.34 -1.54 -3.11
C ALA A 111 -12.82 -1.69 -3.42
N GLN A 112 -13.13 -1.94 -4.69
CA GLN A 112 -14.44 -2.43 -5.09
C GLN A 112 -14.22 -3.66 -5.95
N THR A 113 -14.74 -4.77 -5.48
CA THR A 113 -14.64 -6.06 -6.13
C THR A 113 -15.93 -6.32 -6.87
N SER A 114 -15.83 -6.54 -8.17
CA SER A 114 -16.86 -7.17 -8.99
C SER A 114 -16.31 -8.50 -9.50
N GLY A 115 -17.16 -9.35 -10.06
CA GLY A 115 -16.70 -10.61 -10.61
C GLY A 115 -17.82 -11.43 -11.20
N ASN A 116 -17.41 -12.46 -11.92
CA ASN A 116 -18.28 -13.47 -12.47
C ASN A 116 -17.71 -14.85 -12.10
N ARG A 117 -18.21 -15.90 -12.75
CA ARG A 117 -17.79 -17.29 -12.47
C ARG A 117 -16.34 -17.58 -12.87
N ASP A 118 -15.77 -16.79 -13.77
CA ASP A 118 -14.48 -17.03 -14.41
C ASP A 118 -13.35 -16.19 -13.81
N ARG A 119 -13.68 -15.03 -13.22
CA ARG A 119 -12.71 -14.06 -12.72
C ARG A 119 -13.33 -13.07 -11.76
N SER A 120 -12.48 -12.46 -10.94
CA SER A 120 -12.83 -11.30 -10.12
C SER A 120 -12.01 -10.09 -10.56
N VAL A 121 -12.63 -8.92 -10.55
CA VAL A 121 -12.00 -7.65 -10.89
C VAL A 121 -12.07 -6.76 -9.67
N VAL A 122 -10.91 -6.26 -9.23
CA VAL A 122 -10.87 -5.15 -8.28
C VAL A 122 -10.49 -3.90 -9.04
N ALA A 123 -11.33 -2.88 -8.98
CA ALA A 123 -11.04 -1.59 -9.60
C ALA A 123 -11.51 -0.46 -8.70
N SER A 124 -10.62 0.49 -8.41
CA SER A 124 -10.92 1.60 -7.51
C SER A 124 -9.83 2.67 -7.58
N PHE A 125 -9.58 3.36 -6.46
CA PHE A 125 -8.59 4.41 -6.35
C PHE A 125 -7.86 4.40 -5.01
N TYR A 126 -6.70 5.03 -5.01
CA TYR A 126 -5.88 5.32 -3.85
C TYR A 126 -5.72 6.84 -3.73
N LEU A 127 -5.92 7.36 -2.52
CA LEU A 127 -5.72 8.76 -2.14
C LEU A 127 -4.37 8.86 -1.42
N GLY A 128 -3.43 9.65 -1.96
CA GLY A 128 -2.09 9.79 -1.39
C GLY A 128 -1.00 10.07 -2.42
N PRO A 129 0.27 10.08 -1.99
CA PRO A 129 1.43 10.28 -2.86
C PRO A 129 1.57 9.17 -3.90
N THR A 130 2.07 9.47 -5.11
CA THR A 130 2.20 8.50 -6.20
C THR A 130 2.87 7.18 -5.74
N PRO A 131 2.15 6.05 -5.79
CA PRO A 131 2.70 4.77 -5.35
C PRO A 131 3.58 4.13 -6.43
N SER A 132 4.50 3.27 -6.02
CA SER A 132 5.31 2.45 -6.94
C SER A 132 4.69 1.09 -7.22
N ARG A 133 3.90 0.57 -6.26
CA ARG A 133 3.20 -0.72 -6.38
C ARG A 133 1.84 -0.65 -5.71
N ILE A 134 0.84 -1.24 -6.35
CA ILE A 134 -0.43 -1.62 -5.74
C ILE A 134 -0.56 -3.13 -5.94
N VAL A 135 -0.79 -3.86 -4.86
CA VAL A 135 -0.79 -5.34 -4.87
C VAL A 135 -2.05 -5.83 -4.20
N ALA A 136 -2.77 -6.72 -4.90
CA ALA A 136 -3.83 -7.51 -4.31
C ALA A 136 -3.24 -8.81 -3.76
N PHE A 137 -3.57 -9.14 -2.53
CA PHE A 137 -3.27 -10.41 -1.89
C PHE A 137 -4.57 -11.17 -1.75
N PHE A 138 -4.61 -12.41 -2.24
CA PHE A 138 -5.72 -13.31 -2.04
C PHE A 138 -5.19 -14.70 -1.69
N ASP A 139 -5.58 -15.23 -0.54
CA ASP A 139 -5.02 -16.47 0.04
C ASP A 139 -3.47 -16.45 0.07
N GLY A 140 -2.91 -15.31 0.46
CA GLY A 140 -1.47 -15.05 0.52
C GLY A 140 -0.78 -14.88 -0.84
N LYS A 141 -1.50 -14.98 -1.96
CA LYS A 141 -0.93 -14.88 -3.30
C LYS A 141 -0.95 -13.42 -3.78
N PRO A 142 0.21 -12.81 -4.05
CA PRO A 142 0.28 -11.45 -4.56
C PRO A 142 -0.02 -11.39 -6.06
N THR A 143 -0.85 -10.44 -6.47
CA THR A 143 -1.05 -10.03 -7.87
C THR A 143 -0.88 -8.53 -7.98
N VAL A 144 0.05 -8.09 -8.83
CA VAL A 144 0.34 -6.66 -9.02
C VAL A 144 -0.78 -6.02 -9.86
N ALA A 145 -1.34 -4.93 -9.35
CA ALA A 145 -2.35 -4.14 -10.04
C ALA A 145 -1.74 -3.18 -11.05
N THR A 146 -2.53 -2.82 -12.05
CA THR A 146 -2.22 -1.72 -12.97
C THR A 146 -2.65 -0.40 -12.37
N ILE A 147 -1.74 0.55 -12.32
CA ILE A 147 -2.01 1.95 -11.96
C ILE A 147 -2.56 2.66 -13.19
N VAL A 148 -3.64 3.41 -13.02
CA VAL A 148 -4.26 4.22 -14.07
C VAL A 148 -4.18 5.68 -13.69
N THR A 149 -3.61 6.48 -14.59
CA THR A 149 -3.47 7.93 -14.42
C THR A 149 -4.11 8.67 -15.57
N THR A 150 -4.76 9.80 -15.29
CA THR A 150 -5.24 10.72 -16.31
C THR A 150 -4.88 12.17 -15.96
N ALA A 151 -4.97 13.05 -16.95
CA ALA A 151 -4.70 14.47 -16.75
C ALA A 151 -5.68 15.07 -15.71
N GLY A 152 -5.15 15.83 -14.75
CA GLY A 152 -5.94 16.47 -13.70
C GLY A 152 -6.13 15.65 -12.42
N MET A 153 -5.71 14.38 -12.38
CA MET A 153 -5.59 13.63 -11.13
C MET A 153 -4.49 14.24 -10.27
N LYS A 154 -4.85 14.79 -9.11
CA LYS A 154 -3.90 15.37 -8.16
C LYS A 154 -4.13 14.75 -6.80
N GLY A 155 -3.09 14.15 -6.22
CA GLY A 155 -3.15 13.51 -4.90
C GLY A 155 -3.93 12.20 -4.86
N TRP A 156 -4.18 11.58 -6.02
CA TRP A 156 -4.81 10.27 -6.09
C TRP A 156 -4.45 9.55 -7.40
N THR A 157 -4.64 8.24 -7.44
CA THR A 157 -4.51 7.42 -8.64
C THR A 157 -5.62 6.39 -8.74
N GLY A 158 -6.05 6.08 -9.96
CA GLY A 158 -6.88 4.91 -10.24
C GLY A 158 -6.05 3.64 -10.26
N TYR A 159 -6.69 2.49 -10.05
CA TYR A 159 -6.05 1.18 -10.27
C TYR A 159 -7.07 0.10 -10.60
N TYR A 160 -6.60 -0.99 -11.21
CA TYR A 160 -7.36 -2.22 -11.36
C TYR A 160 -6.46 -3.46 -11.35
N VAL A 161 -7.04 -4.59 -10.98
CA VAL A 161 -6.42 -5.92 -11.05
C VAL A 161 -7.47 -6.96 -11.39
N VAL A 162 -7.09 -7.94 -12.20
CA VAL A 162 -7.90 -9.11 -12.53
C VAL A 162 -7.32 -10.29 -11.78
N LEU A 163 -8.18 -11.00 -11.05
CA LEU A 163 -7.86 -12.13 -10.21
C LEU A 163 -8.63 -13.37 -10.69
N PRO A 164 -8.17 -14.58 -10.33
CA PRO A 164 -8.98 -15.79 -10.41
C PRO A 164 -10.35 -15.59 -9.71
N PRO A 165 -11.35 -16.42 -10.04
CA PRO A 165 -12.66 -16.30 -9.42
C PRO A 165 -12.55 -16.57 -7.91
N MET A 166 -13.10 -15.66 -7.12
CA MET A 166 -13.15 -15.79 -5.66
C MET A 166 -14.48 -16.41 -5.22
N PRO A 167 -14.53 -17.14 -4.09
CA PRO A 167 -15.77 -17.66 -3.55
C PRO A 167 -16.76 -16.52 -3.29
N THR A 168 -17.90 -16.57 -3.98
CA THR A 168 -19.04 -15.72 -3.62
C THR A 168 -19.52 -16.18 -2.25
N GLY A 169 -19.50 -15.29 -1.24
CA GLY A 169 -19.89 -15.64 0.12
C GLY A 169 -21.25 -16.34 0.13
N ASP A 170 -21.36 -17.44 0.89
CA ASP A 170 -22.61 -18.16 1.08
C ASP A 170 -23.51 -17.34 2.02
N PRO A 171 -24.64 -16.77 1.54
CA PRO A 171 -25.54 -15.98 2.38
C PRO A 171 -26.10 -16.78 3.55
N SER A 172 -26.24 -18.10 3.40
CA SER A 172 -26.74 -19.00 4.44
C SER A 172 -25.72 -19.30 5.53
N ALA A 173 -24.43 -19.13 5.24
CA ALA A 173 -23.34 -19.33 6.20
C ALA A 173 -23.01 -18.05 7.00
N HIS A 174 -23.70 -16.92 6.76
CA HIS A 174 -23.39 -15.60 7.32
C HIS A 174 -21.92 -15.19 7.20
N ARG A 175 -21.19 -15.75 6.22
CA ARG A 175 -19.79 -15.43 5.99
C ARG A 175 -19.68 -14.15 5.17
N ARG A 176 -18.69 -13.32 5.52
CA ARG A 176 -18.34 -12.17 4.67
C ARG A 176 -17.93 -12.69 3.29
N PRO A 177 -18.31 -12.00 2.20
CA PRO A 177 -17.79 -12.33 0.88
C PRO A 177 -16.26 -12.31 0.89
N ALA A 178 -15.64 -13.29 0.25
CA ALA A 178 -14.19 -13.29 0.07
C ALA A 178 -13.78 -12.09 -0.79
N GLY A 179 -12.64 -11.50 -0.48
CA GLY A 179 -12.12 -10.34 -1.19
C GLY A 179 -10.66 -10.11 -0.84
N PRO A 180 -9.83 -9.67 -1.79
CA PRO A 180 -8.40 -9.57 -1.57
C PRO A 180 -8.09 -8.43 -0.61
N ALA A 181 -7.03 -8.58 0.17
CA ALA A 181 -6.40 -7.44 0.81
C ALA A 181 -5.65 -6.62 -0.26
N ILE A 182 -5.81 -5.29 -0.25
CA ILE A 182 -5.06 -4.40 -1.14
C ILE A 182 -3.99 -3.66 -0.34
N GLY A 183 -2.73 -3.77 -0.77
CA GLY A 183 -1.61 -3.02 -0.24
C GLY A 183 -1.09 -2.01 -1.25
N VAL A 184 -0.81 -0.78 -0.81
CA VAL A 184 -0.16 0.26 -1.60
C VAL A 184 1.22 0.53 -1.04
N TYR A 185 2.24 0.55 -1.89
CA TYR A 185 3.64 0.60 -1.48
C TYR A 185 4.45 1.66 -2.22
N ASP A 186 5.46 2.21 -1.53
CA ASP A 186 6.50 3.06 -2.12
C ASP A 186 7.56 2.24 -2.86
N ALA A 187 8.59 2.93 -3.36
CA ALA A 187 9.66 2.34 -4.17
C ALA A 187 10.47 1.32 -3.35
N GLU A 188 10.67 1.62 -2.06
CA GLU A 188 11.37 0.83 -1.06
C GLU A 188 10.54 -0.36 -0.54
N GLY A 189 9.28 -0.48 -0.96
CA GLY A 189 8.39 -1.58 -0.57
C GLY A 189 7.78 -1.38 0.82
N LYS A 190 7.79 -0.17 1.37
CA LYS A 190 7.06 0.19 2.60
C LYS A 190 5.59 0.40 2.29
N LEU A 191 4.74 -0.18 3.14
CA LEU A 191 3.30 -0.03 3.07
C LEU A 191 2.92 1.44 3.38
N LEU A 192 2.16 2.04 2.47
CA LEU A 192 1.60 3.38 2.57
C LEU A 192 0.16 3.36 3.05
N ALA A 193 -0.64 2.42 2.54
CA ALA A 193 -2.04 2.23 2.89
C ALA A 193 -2.46 0.78 2.65
N GLU A 194 -3.46 0.32 3.39
CA GLU A 194 -4.08 -0.98 3.18
C GLU A 194 -5.61 -0.91 3.17
N ASN A 195 -6.21 -1.83 2.41
CA ASN A 195 -7.61 -2.22 2.53
C ASN A 195 -7.60 -3.71 2.91
N PRO A 196 -7.92 -4.08 4.16
CA PRO A 196 -7.97 -5.48 4.57
C PRO A 196 -9.02 -6.27 3.78
N GLY A 197 -8.73 -7.55 3.54
CA GLY A 197 -9.59 -8.47 2.82
C GLY A 197 -10.12 -9.60 3.70
N THR A 198 -10.77 -10.55 3.05
CA THR A 198 -11.23 -11.81 3.64
C THR A 198 -10.81 -12.95 2.74
N ALA A 199 -10.00 -13.87 3.26
CA ALA A 199 -9.50 -15.04 2.55
C ALA A 199 -10.63 -16.05 2.24
N SER A 200 -10.34 -17.06 1.42
CA SER A 200 -11.31 -18.10 1.04
C SER A 200 -11.86 -18.90 2.23
N ASP A 201 -11.07 -19.05 3.29
CA ASP A 201 -11.48 -19.73 4.53
C ASP A 201 -12.32 -18.83 5.47
N GLY A 202 -12.50 -17.56 5.13
CA GLY A 202 -13.21 -16.57 5.92
C GLY A 202 -12.36 -15.83 6.95
N SER A 203 -11.05 -16.09 7.01
CA SER A 203 -10.13 -15.36 7.88
C SER A 203 -9.83 -13.95 7.35
N ASP A 204 -9.47 -13.05 8.26
CA ASP A 204 -9.03 -11.70 7.91
C ASP A 204 -7.67 -11.77 7.18
N GLU A 205 -7.59 -11.13 6.01
CA GLU A 205 -6.36 -11.03 5.24
C GLU A 205 -5.82 -9.61 5.26
N ARG A 206 -4.50 -9.46 5.45
CA ARG A 206 -3.82 -8.16 5.47
C ARG A 206 -2.65 -8.11 4.51
N ALA A 207 -2.40 -6.92 4.00
CA ALA A 207 -1.22 -6.65 3.20
C ALA A 207 0.05 -6.71 4.09
N PRO A 208 1.15 -7.32 3.62
CA PRO A 208 2.42 -7.27 4.34
C PRO A 208 2.89 -5.83 4.56
N GLN A 209 3.47 -5.54 5.73
CA GLN A 209 4.02 -4.20 6.04
C GLN A 209 5.26 -3.84 5.19
N ARG A 210 5.90 -4.86 4.60
CA ARG A 210 7.05 -4.77 3.69
C ARG A 210 6.98 -5.85 2.62
N LEU A 211 7.26 -5.48 1.37
CA LEU A 211 7.44 -6.40 0.25
C LEU A 211 8.84 -6.99 0.23
#